data_AF-A0A7V1V465-F1
#
_entry.id   AF-A0A7V1V465-F1
#
_cell.length_a   1.000
_cell.length_b   1.000
_cell.length_c   1.000
_cell.angle_alpha   90.00
_cell.angle_beta   90.00
_cell.angle_gamma   90.00
#
_symmetry.space_group_name_H-M   'P 1'
#
loop_
_entity.id
_entity.type
_entity.pdbx_description
1 polymer ?
#
loop_
_entity_poly.entity_id
_entity_poly.type
_entity_poly.pdbx_seq_one_letter_code
_entity_poly.pdbx_strand_id
1 'polypeptide(L)'
;MANARRAVQQAHERLQVRVFLDYLNRRHGANFVVIEEPNPPEAIIRSGRITRWVEVATAFWNPAWARELNSYATPGESLKSVGDGPFLGMTAESAASFASVVRAKLQKDSYAQLASKYGPGYLVVAVESPWINSTEELRAGWSASNLQDRGYFRSVYLTLRARGGHVVRLWRY
;
A
#
# COMPACT_ATOMS: atom_id res chain seq x y z
N MET A 1 -10.42 -25.90 -4.97
CA MET A 1 -11.08 -24.71 -4.39
C MET A 1 -10.15 -23.52 -4.60
N ALA A 2 -10.63 -22.40 -5.15
CA ALA A 2 -9.82 -21.19 -5.25
C ALA A 2 -9.40 -20.74 -3.84
N ASN A 3 -8.15 -20.30 -3.67
CA ASN A 3 -7.64 -19.86 -2.38
C ASN A 3 -8.37 -18.56 -1.97
N ALA A 4 -9.37 -18.68 -1.08
CA ALA A 4 -10.25 -17.57 -0.69
C ALA A 4 -9.46 -16.36 -0.15
N ARG A 5 -8.37 -16.60 0.60
CA ARG A 5 -7.46 -15.54 1.05
C ARG A 5 -6.84 -14.77 -0.12
N ARG A 6 -6.43 -15.48 -1.18
CA ARG A 6 -5.85 -14.86 -2.36
C ARG A 6 -6.87 -13.99 -3.11
N ALA A 7 -8.13 -14.43 -3.19
CA ALA A 7 -9.19 -13.64 -3.80
C ALA A 7 -9.46 -12.34 -3.02
N VAL A 8 -9.51 -12.41 -1.68
CA VAL A 8 -9.68 -11.24 -0.80
C VAL A 8 -8.50 -10.28 -0.95
N GLN A 9 -7.27 -10.82 -0.92
CA GLN A 9 -6.06 -10.02 -1.10
C GLN A 9 -6.07 -9.30 -2.47
N GLN A 10 -6.38 -10.01 -3.55
CA GLN A 10 -6.43 -9.43 -4.89
C GLN A 10 -7.52 -8.36 -5.01
N ALA A 11 -8.68 -8.56 -4.37
CA ALA A 11 -9.74 -7.55 -4.32
C ALA A 11 -9.29 -6.28 -3.57
N HIS A 12 -8.56 -6.44 -2.46
CA HIS A 12 -7.96 -5.32 -1.73
C HIS A 12 -6.92 -4.59 -2.60
N GLU A 13 -5.98 -5.30 -3.22
CA GLU A 13 -4.97 -4.73 -4.11
C GLU A 13 -5.60 -3.92 -5.26
N ARG A 14 -6.59 -4.49 -5.93
CA ARG A 14 -7.35 -3.80 -7.01
C ARG A 14 -8.06 -2.55 -6.53
N LEU A 15 -8.63 -2.58 -5.33
CA LEU A 15 -9.24 -1.39 -4.72
C LEU A 15 -8.22 -0.28 -4.56
N GLN A 16 -7.01 -0.59 -4.05
CA GLN A 16 -5.96 0.40 -3.83
C GLN A 16 -5.45 0.99 -5.16
N VAL A 17 -5.26 0.16 -6.18
CA VAL A 17 -4.89 0.62 -7.53
C VAL A 17 -5.97 1.56 -8.08
N ARG A 18 -7.25 1.20 -7.99
CA ARG A 18 -8.36 2.04 -8.47
C ARG A 18 -8.38 3.40 -7.76
N VAL A 19 -8.36 3.40 -6.43
CA VAL A 19 -8.35 4.63 -5.62
C VAL A 19 -7.15 5.52 -5.98
N PHE A 20 -5.98 4.91 -6.16
CA PHE A 20 -4.77 5.63 -6.59
C PHE A 20 -4.91 6.24 -7.99
N LEU A 21 -5.40 5.47 -8.97
CA LEU A 21 -5.58 5.96 -10.34
C LEU A 21 -6.60 7.10 -10.41
N ASP A 22 -7.72 7.00 -9.69
CA ASP A 22 -8.71 8.06 -9.61
C ASP A 22 -8.10 9.36 -9.07
N TYR A 23 -7.23 9.26 -8.06
CA TYR A 23 -6.49 10.40 -7.54
C TYR A 23 -5.47 10.93 -8.56
N LEU A 24 -4.64 10.06 -9.13
CA LEU A 24 -3.54 10.44 -10.04
C LEU A 24 -4.07 11.14 -11.29
N ASN A 25 -5.12 10.58 -11.89
CA ASN A 25 -5.77 11.11 -13.08
C ASN A 25 -6.37 12.49 -12.80
N ARG A 26 -7.11 12.65 -11.69
CA ARG A 26 -7.64 13.95 -11.28
C ARG A 26 -6.55 14.97 -10.98
N ARG A 27 -5.48 14.56 -10.27
CA ARG A 27 -4.41 15.47 -9.82
C ARG A 27 -3.57 16.01 -10.98
N HIS A 28 -3.40 15.23 -12.05
CA HIS A 28 -2.48 15.53 -13.16
C HIS A 28 -3.16 15.70 -14.52
N GLY A 29 -4.50 15.62 -14.59
CA GLY A 29 -5.21 15.63 -15.87
C GLY A 29 -4.82 14.47 -16.79
N ALA A 30 -4.47 13.33 -16.21
CA ALA A 30 -4.05 12.12 -16.93
C ALA A 30 -5.23 11.15 -17.11
N ASN A 31 -5.05 10.11 -17.92
CA ASN A 31 -6.01 9.03 -18.11
C ASN A 31 -5.32 7.66 -18.04
N PHE A 32 -4.68 7.38 -16.91
CA PHE A 32 -4.10 6.07 -16.65
C PHE A 32 -5.19 5.04 -16.43
N VAL A 33 -5.08 3.93 -17.19
CA VAL A 33 -5.90 2.73 -17.06
C VAL A 33 -5.01 1.52 -16.83
N VAL A 34 -5.52 0.51 -16.13
CA VAL A 34 -4.83 -0.79 -15.99
C VAL A 34 -4.87 -1.52 -17.33
N ILE A 35 -3.72 -2.02 -17.77
CA ILE A 35 -3.58 -2.83 -19.01
C ILE A 35 -3.13 -4.27 -18.74
N GLU A 36 -2.56 -4.54 -17.57
CA GLU A 36 -2.11 -5.87 -17.14
C GLU A 36 -2.06 -5.94 -15.61
N GLU A 37 -2.28 -7.12 -15.04
CA GLU A 37 -2.19 -7.41 -13.59
C GLU A 37 -1.31 -8.64 -13.35
N PRO A 38 0.03 -8.55 -13.53
CA PRO A 38 0.93 -9.70 -13.47
C PRO A 38 1.12 -10.27 -12.05
N ASN A 39 0.98 -9.42 -11.01
CA ASN A 39 1.00 -9.74 -9.59
C ASN A 39 2.20 -10.60 -9.12
N PRO A 40 3.36 -10.00 -8.78
CA PRO A 40 3.68 -8.56 -8.78
C PRO A 40 4.28 -8.06 -10.11
N PRO A 41 4.16 -6.76 -10.45
CA PRO A 41 3.44 -5.72 -9.70
C PRO A 41 1.92 -5.90 -9.81
N GLU A 42 1.16 -5.27 -8.92
CA GLU A 42 -0.30 -5.43 -8.91
C GLU A 42 -0.96 -4.85 -10.16
N ALA A 43 -0.37 -3.82 -10.78
CA ALA A 43 -0.86 -3.32 -12.06
C ALA A 43 0.25 -2.75 -12.95
N ILE A 44 0.12 -2.98 -14.26
CA ILE A 44 0.73 -2.17 -15.30
C ILE A 44 -0.32 -1.18 -15.80
N ILE A 45 0.02 0.10 -15.83
CA ILE A 45 -0.89 1.20 -16.15
C ILE A 45 -0.40 2.00 -17.34
N ARG A 46 -1.33 2.55 -18.14
CA ARG A 46 -0.99 3.33 -19.34
C ARG A 46 -1.88 4.55 -19.51
N SER A 47 -1.28 5.69 -19.84
CA SER A 47 -1.96 6.93 -20.27
C SER A 47 -1.28 7.45 -21.54
N GLY A 48 -1.96 7.34 -22.69
CA GLY A 48 -1.37 7.63 -23.99
C GLY A 48 -0.14 6.77 -24.27
N ARG A 49 1.02 7.40 -24.50
CA ARG A 49 2.31 6.71 -24.74
C ARG A 49 3.08 6.38 -23.46
N ILE A 50 2.60 6.82 -22.30
CA ILE A 50 3.30 6.61 -21.02
C ILE A 50 2.78 5.32 -20.38
N THR A 51 3.68 4.34 -20.23
CA THR A 51 3.44 3.10 -19.48
C THR A 51 4.22 3.14 -18.17
N ARG A 52 3.57 2.73 -17.07
CA ARG A 52 4.14 2.65 -15.72
C ARG A 52 3.61 1.39 -15.02
N TRP A 53 4.13 1.12 -13.83
CA TRP A 53 3.68 0.02 -12.99
C TRP A 53 3.36 0.51 -11.58
N VAL A 54 2.49 -0.22 -10.89
CA VAL A 54 2.00 0.09 -9.55
C VAL A 54 2.20 -1.13 -8.68
N GLU A 55 2.98 -0.98 -7.62
CA GLU A 55 3.08 -1.94 -6.53
C GLU A 55 2.18 -1.49 -5.39
N VAL A 56 1.44 -2.43 -4.81
CA VAL A 56 0.64 -2.21 -3.60
C VAL A 56 1.31 -2.92 -2.42
N ALA A 57 1.39 -2.22 -1.30
CA ALA A 57 1.75 -2.78 -0.01
C ALA A 57 0.70 -2.41 1.02
N THR A 58 0.55 -3.23 2.06
CA THR A 58 -0.33 -2.92 3.19
C THR A 58 0.51 -2.80 4.45
N ALA A 59 0.44 -1.63 5.10
CA ALA A 59 1.01 -1.38 6.41
C ALA A 59 -0.11 -1.48 7.45
N PHE A 60 -0.15 -2.63 8.13
CA PHE A 60 -1.07 -2.84 9.25
C PHE A 60 -0.52 -2.21 10.52
N TRP A 61 -1.39 -1.86 11.47
CA TRP A 61 -0.98 -1.49 12.82
C TRP A 61 0.03 -2.50 13.40
N ASN A 62 -0.34 -3.79 13.42
CA ASN A 62 0.54 -4.89 13.83
C ASN A 62 0.10 -6.23 13.19
N PRO A 63 0.88 -7.31 13.36
CA PRO A 63 0.55 -8.62 12.79
C PRO A 63 -0.74 -9.26 13.34
N ALA A 64 -1.13 -8.95 14.58
CA ALA A 64 -2.37 -9.46 15.17
C ALA A 64 -3.60 -8.80 14.52
N TRP A 65 -3.56 -7.49 14.33
CA TRP A 65 -4.56 -6.73 13.59
C TRP A 65 -4.66 -7.18 12.12
N ALA A 66 -3.52 -7.41 11.46
CA ALA A 66 -3.49 -7.96 10.10
C ALA A 66 -4.21 -9.31 10.02
N ARG A 67 -4.00 -10.17 11.02
CA ARG A 67 -4.63 -11.50 11.10
C ARG A 67 -6.13 -11.38 11.32
N GLU A 68 -6.56 -10.49 12.22
CA GLU A 68 -7.97 -10.24 12.49
C GLU A 68 -8.68 -9.79 11.20
N LEU A 69 -8.21 -8.71 10.56
CA LEU A 69 -8.81 -8.18 9.34
C LEU A 69 -8.90 -9.21 8.23
N ASN A 70 -7.82 -9.96 7.99
CA ASN A 70 -7.80 -10.97 6.92
C ASN A 70 -8.72 -12.16 7.24
N SER A 71 -8.77 -12.62 8.49
CA SER A 71 -9.67 -13.70 8.90
C SER A 71 -11.14 -13.27 8.82
N TYR A 72 -11.45 -12.03 9.19
CA TYR A 72 -12.80 -11.47 9.11
C TYR A 72 -13.29 -11.35 7.65
N ALA A 73 -12.40 -10.94 6.74
CA ALA A 73 -12.74 -10.75 5.33
C ALA A 73 -12.77 -12.05 4.51
N THR A 74 -12.20 -13.15 5.02
CA THR A 74 -12.08 -14.40 4.26
C THR A 74 -13.26 -15.33 4.51
N PRO A 75 -14.08 -15.66 3.49
CA PRO A 75 -15.19 -16.59 3.65
C PRO A 75 -14.73 -17.96 4.18
N GLY A 76 -15.42 -18.45 5.21
CA GLY A 76 -15.15 -19.75 5.82
C GLY A 76 -14.05 -19.75 6.88
N GLU A 77 -13.45 -18.61 7.20
CA GLU A 77 -12.52 -18.50 8.34
C GLU A 77 -13.22 -18.02 9.60
N SER A 78 -12.83 -18.59 10.74
CA SER A 78 -13.18 -18.05 12.05
C SER A 78 -12.41 -16.77 12.30
N LEU A 79 -13.08 -15.75 12.86
CA LEU A 79 -12.45 -14.52 13.31
C LEU A 79 -11.29 -14.82 14.28
N LYS A 80 -10.11 -14.29 13.96
CA LYS A 80 -8.91 -14.37 14.82
C LYS A 80 -8.68 -13.02 15.46
N SER A 81 -9.36 -12.76 16.57
CA SER A 81 -9.29 -11.46 17.24
C SER A 81 -7.88 -11.10 17.73
N VAL A 82 -7.57 -9.81 17.70
CA VAL A 82 -6.42 -9.16 18.33
C VAL A 82 -6.45 -9.30 19.87
N GLY A 83 -7.63 -9.61 20.43
CA GLY A 83 -7.85 -9.82 21.86
C GLY A 83 -8.36 -8.56 22.56
N ASP A 84 -8.62 -8.70 23.86
CA ASP A 84 -9.07 -7.61 24.73
C ASP A 84 -7.89 -7.03 25.52
N GLY A 85 -7.92 -5.72 25.77
CA GLY A 85 -7.00 -5.07 26.70
C GLY A 85 -6.77 -3.59 26.40
N PRO A 86 -6.13 -2.86 27.33
CA PRO A 86 -5.63 -1.53 27.02
C PRO A 86 -4.50 -1.64 25.99
N PHE A 87 -4.73 -1.11 24.80
CA PHE A 87 -3.72 -0.98 23.77
C PHE A 87 -2.92 0.32 23.98
N LEU A 88 -1.62 0.22 24.29
CA LEU A 88 -0.73 1.36 24.53
C LEU A 88 0.29 1.56 23.41
N GLY A 89 0.43 2.80 22.92
CA GLY A 89 1.47 3.16 21.93
C GLY A 89 1.14 2.84 20.47
N MET A 90 -0.14 2.64 20.12
CA MET A 90 -0.55 2.07 18.83
C MET A 90 -0.21 2.92 17.61
N THR A 91 -0.24 4.24 17.76
CA THR A 91 0.18 5.18 16.72
C THR A 91 1.67 5.00 16.41
N ALA A 92 2.52 4.88 17.44
CA ALA A 92 3.96 4.66 17.27
C ALA A 92 4.26 3.29 16.65
N GLU A 93 3.57 2.23 17.09
CA GLU A 93 3.70 0.90 16.50
C GLU A 93 3.27 0.89 15.02
N SER A 94 2.13 1.52 14.71
CA SER A 94 1.64 1.65 13.33
C SER A 94 2.61 2.42 12.45
N ALA A 95 3.19 3.52 12.95
CA ALA A 95 4.18 4.31 12.22
C ALA A 95 5.48 3.53 11.96
N ALA A 96 5.94 2.74 12.94
CA ALA A 96 7.11 1.87 12.77
C ALA A 96 6.86 0.74 11.76
N SER A 97 5.68 0.11 11.83
CA SER A 97 5.23 -0.90 10.86
C SER A 97 5.20 -0.33 9.43
N PHE A 98 4.60 0.85 9.27
CA PHE A 98 4.59 1.60 8.01
C PHE A 98 6.01 1.87 7.48
N ALA A 99 6.90 2.40 8.33
CA ALA A 99 8.27 2.70 7.93
C ALA A 99 9.02 1.45 7.48
N SER A 100 8.83 0.32 8.19
CA SER A 100 9.41 -0.98 7.83
C SER A 100 8.93 -1.45 6.46
N VAL A 101 7.62 -1.42 6.20
CA VAL A 101 7.02 -1.83 4.92
C VAL A 101 7.55 -1.01 3.76
N VAL A 102 7.56 0.33 3.90
CA VAL A 102 8.07 1.22 2.85
C VAL A 102 9.55 0.96 2.57
N ARG A 103 10.39 0.90 3.62
CA ARG A 103 11.83 0.63 3.47
C ARG A 103 12.10 -0.68 2.76
N ALA A 104 11.41 -1.75 3.15
CA ALA A 104 11.55 -3.06 2.53
C ALA A 104 11.22 -3.04 1.04
N LYS A 105 10.22 -2.25 0.62
CA LYS A 105 9.85 -2.09 -0.80
C LYS A 105 10.88 -1.25 -1.56
N LEU A 106 11.32 -0.11 -1.01
CA LEU A 106 12.31 0.77 -1.65
C LEU A 106 13.68 0.09 -1.86
N GLN A 107 14.01 -0.90 -1.02
CA GLN A 107 15.26 -1.65 -1.05
C GLN A 107 15.22 -2.92 -1.90
N LYS A 108 14.04 -3.31 -2.41
CA LYS A 108 13.86 -4.62 -3.03
C LYS A 108 14.43 -4.66 -4.45
N ASP A 109 15.45 -5.49 -4.64
CA ASP A 109 16.16 -5.63 -5.92
C ASP A 109 15.31 -6.26 -7.04
N SER A 110 14.27 -7.01 -6.69
CA SER A 110 13.43 -7.70 -7.68
C SER A 110 12.70 -6.75 -8.64
N TYR A 111 12.61 -5.46 -8.34
CA TYR A 111 11.98 -4.48 -9.24
C TYR A 111 12.90 -3.96 -10.35
N ALA A 112 14.19 -4.33 -10.36
CA ALA A 112 15.16 -3.84 -11.35
C ALA A 112 14.70 -4.06 -12.80
N GLN A 113 14.15 -5.24 -13.11
CA GLN A 113 13.67 -5.56 -14.46
C GLN A 113 12.45 -4.71 -14.85
N LEU A 114 11.51 -4.49 -13.93
CA LEU A 114 10.34 -3.65 -14.17
C LEU A 114 10.73 -2.19 -14.37
N ALA A 115 11.64 -1.68 -13.53
CA ALA A 115 12.16 -0.32 -13.64
C ALA A 115 12.93 -0.11 -14.95
N SER A 116 13.71 -1.10 -15.40
CA SER A 116 14.39 -1.05 -16.69
C SER A 116 13.41 -1.04 -17.87
N LYS A 117 12.36 -1.86 -17.81
CA LYS A 117 11.39 -2.01 -18.91
C LYS A 117 10.40 -0.84 -19.02
N TYR A 118 9.88 -0.34 -17.90
CA TYR A 118 8.77 0.62 -17.87
C TYR A 118 9.14 1.98 -17.23
N GLY A 119 10.39 2.13 -16.79
CA GLY A 119 10.81 3.24 -15.95
C GLY A 119 10.33 3.10 -14.50
N PRO A 120 10.59 4.11 -13.64
CA PRO A 120 10.19 4.07 -12.24
C PRO A 120 8.67 3.98 -12.06
N GLY A 121 8.21 3.11 -11.17
CA GLY A 121 6.81 2.85 -10.89
C GLY A 121 6.24 3.71 -9.76
N TYR A 122 5.06 3.35 -9.28
CA TYR A 122 4.43 3.95 -8.10
C TYR A 122 4.29 2.91 -7.00
N LEU A 123 4.69 3.26 -5.78
CA LEU A 123 4.37 2.44 -4.60
C LEU A 123 3.13 3.02 -3.94
N VAL A 124 2.09 2.21 -3.79
CA VAL A 124 0.87 2.57 -3.08
C VAL A 124 0.84 1.78 -1.77
N VAL A 125 0.83 2.48 -0.64
CA VAL A 125 0.80 1.86 0.69
C VAL A 125 -0.56 2.09 1.32
N ALA A 126 -1.34 1.02 1.44
CA ALA A 126 -2.56 1.02 2.23
C ALA A 126 -2.24 0.98 3.71
N VAL A 127 -2.59 2.04 4.42
CA VAL A 127 -2.39 2.11 5.87
C VAL A 127 -3.66 1.58 6.54
N GLU A 128 -3.55 0.38 7.07
CA GLU A 128 -4.63 -0.35 7.72
C GLU A 128 -4.42 -0.32 9.24
N SER A 129 -4.64 0.86 9.82
CA SER A 129 -4.59 1.11 11.25
C SER A 129 -5.79 1.92 11.71
N PRO A 130 -6.52 1.51 12.77
CA PRO A 130 -7.57 2.33 13.39
C PRO A 130 -7.05 3.64 13.99
N TRP A 131 -5.74 3.73 14.20
CA TRP A 131 -5.08 4.77 14.99
C TRP A 131 -4.30 5.77 14.13
N ILE A 132 -4.37 5.63 12.80
CA ILE A 132 -3.72 6.52 11.85
C ILE A 132 -4.78 7.09 10.91
N ASN A 133 -4.91 8.41 10.94
CA ASN A 133 -5.80 9.19 10.10
C ASN A 133 -5.06 10.24 9.28
N SER A 134 -3.78 10.49 9.57
CA SER A 134 -2.99 11.50 8.87
C SER A 134 -1.54 11.07 8.59
N THR A 135 -0.90 11.80 7.69
CA THR A 135 0.53 11.59 7.38
C THR A 135 1.45 12.02 8.52
N GLU A 136 1.02 12.97 9.34
CA GLU A 136 1.80 13.53 10.46
C GLU A 136 2.02 12.48 11.54
N GLU A 137 1.03 11.62 11.80
CA GLU A 137 1.15 10.52 12.76
C GLU A 137 2.20 9.49 12.33
N LEU A 138 2.32 9.25 11.02
CA LEU A 138 3.33 8.35 10.46
C LEU A 138 4.74 8.96 10.48
N ARG A 139 4.86 10.29 10.47
CA ARG A 139 6.15 10.98 10.51
C ARG A 139 6.95 10.66 11.76
N ALA A 140 6.29 10.47 12.89
CA ALA A 140 6.96 10.18 14.16
C ALA A 140 7.76 8.86 14.11
N GLY A 141 7.29 7.86 13.35
CA GLY A 141 8.00 6.59 13.13
C GLY A 141 8.93 6.58 11.92
N TRP A 142 9.01 7.68 11.16
CA TRP A 142 9.83 7.77 9.97
C TRP A 142 11.18 8.42 10.23
N SER A 143 12.24 7.78 9.75
CA SER A 143 13.56 8.38 9.60
C SER A 143 14.02 8.15 8.17
N ALA A 144 14.59 9.17 7.53
CA ALA A 144 15.27 8.99 6.23
C ALA A 144 16.73 8.54 6.40
N SER A 145 17.25 8.54 7.63
CA SER A 145 18.63 8.13 7.91
C SER A 145 18.86 6.68 7.49
N ASN A 146 19.93 6.47 6.73
CA ASN A 146 20.34 5.19 6.15
C ASN A 146 19.30 4.54 5.24
N LEU A 147 18.37 5.33 4.66
CA LEU A 147 17.46 4.82 3.66
C LEU A 147 18.22 4.51 2.37
N GLN A 148 18.26 3.23 2.02
CA GLN A 148 18.73 2.78 0.71
C GLN A 148 17.56 2.73 -0.26
N ASP A 149 17.28 3.84 -0.94
CA ASP A 149 16.31 3.85 -2.03
C ASP A 149 16.98 3.44 -3.34
N ARG A 150 16.51 2.35 -3.97
CA ARG A 150 17.02 1.88 -5.26
C ARG A 150 16.59 2.74 -6.45
N GLY A 151 15.68 3.71 -6.25
CA GLY A 151 15.18 4.59 -7.30
C GLY A 151 14.16 3.93 -8.24
N TYR A 152 13.65 2.75 -7.88
CA TYR A 152 12.67 2.02 -8.69
C TYR A 152 11.27 2.62 -8.65
N PHE A 153 10.99 3.46 -7.66
CA PHE A 153 9.72 4.16 -7.53
C PHE A 153 9.90 5.65 -7.80
N ARG A 154 9.02 6.20 -8.64
CA ARG A 154 8.91 7.64 -8.91
C ARG A 154 8.41 8.40 -7.68
N SER A 155 7.47 7.80 -6.97
CA SER A 155 6.87 8.36 -5.76
C SER A 155 6.13 7.28 -4.97
N VAL A 156 5.97 7.55 -3.67
CA VAL A 156 5.21 6.72 -2.74
C VAL A 156 3.91 7.46 -2.40
N TYR A 157 2.79 6.77 -2.53
CA TYR A 157 1.48 7.28 -2.16
C TYR A 157 0.88 6.44 -1.04
N LEU A 158 0.16 7.08 -0.13
CA LEU A 158 -0.58 6.43 0.94
C LEU A 158 -2.05 6.45 0.61
N THR A 159 -2.74 5.34 0.86
CA THR A 159 -4.19 5.32 0.99
C THR A 159 -4.55 5.24 2.47
N LEU A 160 -5.19 6.28 2.98
CA LEU A 160 -5.66 6.38 4.35
C LEU A 160 -7.18 6.25 4.37
N ARG A 161 -7.73 5.57 5.37
CA ARG A 161 -9.18 5.56 5.59
C ARG A 161 -9.65 6.95 6.01
N ALA A 162 -10.76 7.40 5.44
CA ALA A 162 -11.39 8.66 5.77
C ALA A 162 -12.92 8.52 5.73
N ARG A 163 -13.64 9.52 6.25
CA ARG A 163 -15.11 9.53 6.17
C ARG A 163 -15.54 9.50 4.70
N GLY A 164 -16.23 8.45 4.30
CA GLY A 164 -16.72 8.25 2.92
C GLY A 164 -15.78 7.49 1.98
N GLY A 165 -14.66 6.92 2.46
CA GLY A 165 -13.82 6.02 1.66
C GLY A 165 -12.34 6.12 1.98
N HIS A 166 -11.52 6.26 0.94
CA HIS A 166 -10.07 6.41 1.07
C HIS A 166 -9.62 7.76 0.55
N VAL A 167 -8.65 8.35 1.22
CA VAL A 167 -7.92 9.52 0.72
C VAL A 167 -6.50 9.12 0.33
N VAL A 168 -6.06 9.64 -0.81
CA VAL A 168 -4.69 9.43 -1.29
C VAL A 168 -3.83 10.62 -0.87
N ARG A 169 -2.62 10.35 -0.36
CA ARG A 169 -1.62 11.36 -0.01
C ARG A 169 -0.26 10.99 -0.57
N LEU A 170 0.48 11.98 -1.06
CA LEU A 170 1.88 11.78 -1.45
C LEU A 170 2.73 11.69 -0.18
N TRP A 171 3.50 10.61 -0.04
CA TRP A 171 4.52 10.50 0.99
C TRP A 171 5.84 11.08 0.48
N ARG A 172 6.33 12.13 1.15
CA ARG A 172 7.61 12.78 0.85
C ARG A 172 8.61 12.42 1.93
N TYR A 173 9.73 11.80 1.61
CA TYR A 173 10.74 11.38 2.59
C TYR A 173 12.14 11.83 2.21
#